data_AF-X1PKP6-F1
#
_entry.id   AF-X1PKP6-F1
#
_cell.length_a   1.000
_cell.length_b   1.000
_cell.length_c   1.000
_cell.angle_alpha   90.00
_cell.angle_beta   90.00
_cell.angle_gamma   90.00
#
_symmetry.space_group_name_H-M   'P 1'
#
loop_
_entity.id
_entity.type
_entity.pdbx_description
1 polymer ?
#
loop_
_entity_poly.entity_id
_entity_poly.type
_entity_poly.pdbx_seq_one_letter_code
_entity_poly.pdbx_strand_id
1 'polypeptide(L)'
;MNKNQYYKERTEDMVNKIMYQKIQYFKRKGFTKADIIRETGLNKRTVLKYYSMSEKKYSRYIEKVRYRTRIFEPYQSHILNLYQVNNFQRLEKSAVYDYLEEKLGSLPGTERSFRNYISY
;
A
#
# COMPACT_ATOMS: atom_id res chain seq x y z
N MET A 1 -12.40 -1.19 -10.92
CA MET A 1 -11.43 -0.13 -10.57
C MET A 1 -12.04 1.27 -10.79
N ASN A 2 -12.26 2.03 -9.71
CA ASN A 2 -12.73 3.43 -9.75
C ASN A 2 -11.56 4.38 -10.12
N LYS A 3 -11.83 5.46 -10.88
CA LYS A 3 -10.84 6.50 -11.25
C LYS A 3 -10.01 7.00 -10.06
N ASN A 4 -10.61 7.31 -8.92
CA ASN A 4 -9.91 7.82 -7.73
C ASN A 4 -8.91 6.81 -7.16
N GLN A 5 -9.27 5.53 -7.16
CA GLN A 5 -8.39 4.45 -6.72
C GLN A 5 -7.20 4.29 -7.68
N TYR A 6 -7.42 4.40 -8.99
CA TYR A 6 -6.36 4.38 -10.01
C TYR A 6 -5.36 5.52 -9.85
N TYR A 7 -5.83 6.75 -9.65
CA TYR A 7 -4.94 7.89 -9.50
C TYR A 7 -4.12 7.82 -8.20
N LYS A 8 -4.72 7.34 -7.11
CA LYS A 8 -4.06 7.21 -5.80
C LYS A 8 -3.00 6.10 -5.79
N GLU A 9 -3.31 4.92 -6.31
CA GLU A 9 -2.34 3.82 -6.48
C GLU A 9 -1.16 4.24 -7.36
N ARG A 10 -1.45 4.91 -8.47
CA ARG A 10 -0.43 5.44 -9.38
C ARG A 10 0.45 6.47 -8.69
N THR A 11 -0.12 7.28 -7.78
CA THR A 11 0.62 8.27 -6.99
C THR A 11 1.55 7.60 -5.97
N GLU A 12 1.11 6.59 -5.22
CA GLU A 12 1.96 5.89 -4.24
C GLU A 12 3.08 5.08 -4.89
N ASP A 13 2.79 4.39 -5.99
CA ASP A 13 3.81 3.69 -6.78
C ASP A 13 4.85 4.68 -7.31
N MET A 14 4.40 5.85 -7.78
CA MET A 14 5.29 6.93 -8.22
C MET A 14 6.14 7.47 -7.06
N VAL A 15 5.56 7.74 -5.89
CA VAL A 15 6.30 8.24 -4.71
C VAL A 15 7.36 7.24 -4.27
N ASN A 16 7.00 5.95 -4.16
CA ASN A 16 7.96 4.90 -3.80
C ASN A 16 9.08 4.78 -4.85
N LYS A 17 8.75 4.93 -6.14
CA LYS A 17 9.71 4.88 -7.25
C LYS A 17 10.65 6.07 -7.24
N ILE A 18 10.13 7.28 -7.04
CA ILE A 18 10.92 8.51 -6.94
C ILE A 18 11.89 8.42 -5.76
N MET A 19 11.41 8.00 -4.58
CA MET A 19 12.27 7.82 -3.41
C MET A 19 13.37 6.77 -3.66
N TYR A 20 13.02 5.62 -4.21
CA TYR A 20 13.99 4.56 -4.54
C TYR A 20 15.05 5.07 -5.53
N GLN A 21 14.62 5.67 -6.65
CA GLN A 21 15.52 6.19 -7.68
C GLN A 21 16.44 7.28 -7.13
N LYS A 22 15.91 8.21 -6.33
CA LYS A 22 16.68 9.28 -5.67
C LYS A 22 17.75 8.70 -4.76
N ILE A 23 17.41 7.75 -3.90
CA ILE A 23 18.38 7.09 -2.99
C ILE A 23 19.45 6.34 -3.78
N GLN A 24 19.07 5.60 -4.83
CA GLN A 24 20.03 4.88 -5.68
C GLN A 24 20.95 5.81 -6.46
N TYR A 25 20.44 6.97 -6.90
CA TYR A 25 21.24 8.00 -7.56
C TYR A 25 22.35 8.52 -6.64
N PHE A 26 22.01 8.93 -5.42
CA PHE A 26 23.01 9.40 -4.45
C PHE A 26 24.00 8.31 -4.05
N LYS A 27 23.52 7.07 -3.87
CA LYS A 27 24.38 5.91 -3.61
C LYS A 27 25.43 5.73 -4.71
N ARG A 28 25.04 5.81 -5.99
CA ARG A 28 25.98 5.71 -7.13
C ARG A 28 27.00 6.85 -7.18
N LYS A 29 26.67 8.01 -6.59
CA LYS A 29 27.59 9.13 -6.41
C LYS A 29 28.50 9.02 -5.17
N GLY A 30 28.44 7.91 -4.43
CA GLY A 30 29.30 7.66 -3.27
C GLY A 30 28.76 8.21 -1.94
N PHE A 31 27.53 8.73 -1.89
CA PHE A 31 26.95 9.26 -0.67
C PHE A 31 26.64 8.15 0.33
N THR A 32 26.92 8.39 1.61
CA THR A 32 26.51 7.48 2.68
C THR A 32 25.02 7.59 2.98
N LYS A 33 24.48 6.64 3.76
CA LYS A 33 23.08 6.69 4.20
C LYS A 33 22.80 7.94 5.05
N ALA A 34 23.77 8.37 5.86
CA ALA A 34 23.63 9.57 6.69
C ALA A 34 23.59 10.84 5.83
N ASP A 35 24.46 10.93 4.82
CA ASP A 35 24.44 12.06 3.88
C ASP A 35 23.11 12.12 3.14
N ILE A 36 22.60 10.99 2.64
CA ILE A 36 21.31 10.96 1.94
C ILE A 36 20.18 11.44 2.86
N ILE A 37 20.14 11.06 4.13
CA ILE A 37 19.12 11.54 5.07
C ILE A 37 19.22 13.06 5.23
N ARG A 38 20.43 13.59 5.45
CA ARG A 38 20.68 15.03 5.63
C ARG A 38 20.32 15.84 4.38
N GLU A 39 20.80 15.42 3.21
CA GLU A 39 20.64 16.15 1.95
C GLU A 39 19.22 16.06 1.37
N THR A 40 18.51 14.95 1.60
CA THR A 40 17.20 14.72 0.96
C THR A 40 16.01 14.95 1.89
N GLY A 41 16.23 15.02 3.21
CA GLY A 41 15.17 15.05 4.21
C GLY A 41 14.32 13.78 4.26
N LEU A 42 14.72 12.71 3.55
CA LEU A 42 13.95 11.47 3.51
C LEU A 42 13.97 10.77 4.86
N ASN A 43 12.86 10.09 5.17
CA ASN A 43 12.74 9.30 6.38
C ASN A 43 13.88 8.27 6.49
N LYS A 44 14.54 8.22 7.65
CA LYS A 44 15.65 7.30 7.95
C LYS A 44 15.34 5.85 7.57
N ARG A 45 14.14 5.35 7.86
CA ARG A 45 13.74 3.97 7.54
C ARG A 45 13.66 3.75 6.03
N THR A 46 13.15 4.72 5.27
CA THR A 46 13.08 4.67 3.81
C THR A 46 14.48 4.64 3.21
N VAL A 47 15.38 5.51 3.68
CA VAL A 47 16.78 5.53 3.22
C VAL A 47 17.48 4.20 3.51
N LEU A 48 17.42 3.71 4.74
CA LEU A 48 18.03 2.43 5.13
C LEU A 48 17.51 1.27 4.26
N LYS A 49 16.19 1.20 4.07
CA LYS A 49 15.52 0.16 3.29
C LYS A 49 15.95 0.18 1.83
N TYR A 50 15.81 1.32 1.16
CA TYR A 50 16.02 1.40 -0.28
C TYR A 50 17.49 1.46 -0.67
N TYR A 51 18.38 1.98 0.18
CA TYR A 51 19.83 2.00 -0.09
C TYR A 51 20.42 0.60 -0.32
N SER A 52 19.98 -0.36 0.51
CA SER A 52 20.44 -1.76 0.45
C SER A 52 19.64 -2.63 -0.52
N MET A 53 18.61 -2.07 -1.17
CA MET A 53 17.70 -2.82 -2.04
C MET A 53 18.18 -2.78 -3.49
N SER A 54 18.46 -3.96 -4.06
CA SER A 54 18.74 -4.09 -5.49
C SER A 54 17.48 -3.84 -6.31
N GLU A 55 17.66 -3.51 -7.59
CA GLU A 55 16.54 -3.27 -8.52
C GLU A 55 15.61 -4.48 -8.61
N LYS A 56 16.17 -5.71 -8.74
CA LYS A 56 15.39 -6.94 -8.75
C LYS A 56 14.56 -7.14 -7.46
N LYS A 57 15.10 -6.74 -6.29
CA LYS A 57 14.35 -6.80 -5.02
C LYS A 57 13.27 -5.71 -4.97
N TYR A 58 13.56 -4.53 -5.53
CA TYR A 58 12.62 -3.43 -5.59
C TYR A 58 11.42 -3.74 -6.50
N SER A 59 11.63 -4.32 -7.69
CA SER A 59 10.56 -4.73 -8.59
C SER A 59 9.58 -5.70 -7.92
N ARG A 60 10.10 -6.75 -7.27
CA ARG A 60 9.29 -7.70 -6.48
C ARG A 60 8.58 -7.03 -5.29
N TYR A 61 9.24 -6.07 -4.65
CA TYR A 61 8.63 -5.33 -3.54
C TYR A 61 7.40 -4.55 -4.01
N ILE A 62 7.50 -3.83 -5.13
CA ILE A 62 6.36 -3.07 -5.68
C ILE A 62 5.24 -4.00 -6.14
N GLU A 63 5.55 -5.12 -6.79
CA GLU A 63 4.54 -6.15 -7.11
C GLU A 63 3.80 -6.64 -5.86
N LYS A 64 4.53 -6.96 -4.78
CA LYS A 64 3.95 -7.40 -3.52
C LYS A 64 3.11 -6.31 -2.83
N VAL A 65 3.50 -5.05 -2.95
CA VAL A 65 2.71 -3.92 -2.41
C VAL A 65 1.42 -3.75 -3.20
N ARG A 66 1.49 -3.76 -4.53
CA ARG A 66 0.31 -3.71 -5.41
C ARG A 66 -0.65 -4.86 -5.12
N TYR A 67 -0.14 -6.09 -5.04
CA TYR A 67 -0.95 -7.26 -4.71
C TYR A 67 -1.68 -7.10 -3.38
N ARG A 68 -0.97 -6.72 -2.31
CA ARG A 68 -1.59 -6.52 -0.97
C ARG A 68 -2.65 -5.42 -0.96
N THR A 69 -2.50 -4.39 -1.80
CA THR A 69 -3.49 -3.31 -1.90
C THR A 69 -4.76 -3.78 -2.61
N ARG A 70 -4.64 -4.74 -3.54
CA ARG A 70 -5.75 -5.27 -4.33
C ARG A 70 -6.30 -6.60 -3.84
N ILE A 71 -5.77 -7.13 -2.74
CA ILE A 71 -6.12 -8.47 -2.26
C ILE A 71 -7.61 -8.58 -1.90
N PHE A 72 -8.24 -7.46 -1.53
CA PHE A 72 -9.68 -7.36 -1.25
C PHE A 72 -10.51 -6.79 -2.42
N GLU A 73 -9.90 -6.51 -3.59
CA GLU A 73 -10.62 -6.02 -4.77
C GLU A 73 -11.75 -6.98 -5.21
N PRO A 74 -11.59 -8.32 -5.18
CA PRO A 74 -12.68 -9.26 -5.47
C PRO A 74 -13.90 -9.14 -4.54
N TYR A 75 -13.71 -8.56 -3.34
CA TYR A 75 -14.75 -8.41 -2.32
C TYR A 75 -15.44 -7.04 -2.39
N GLN A 76 -15.03 -6.17 -3.32
CA GLN A 76 -15.53 -4.80 -3.42
C GLN A 76 -17.05 -4.73 -3.58
N SER A 77 -17.64 -5.63 -4.39
CA SER A 77 -19.10 -5.70 -4.58
C SER A 77 -19.84 -6.03 -3.29
N HIS A 78 -19.35 -6.99 -2.51
CA HIS A 78 -19.93 -7.37 -1.22
C HIS A 78 -19.81 -6.25 -0.19
N ILE A 79 -18.66 -5.57 -0.14
CA ILE A 79 -18.44 -4.41 0.73
C ILE A 79 -19.41 -3.29 0.36
N LEU A 80 -19.50 -2.91 -0.92
CA LEU A 80 -20.39 -1.85 -1.38
C LEU A 80 -21.86 -2.17 -1.10
N ASN A 81 -22.28 -3.41 -1.35
CA ASN A 81 -23.63 -3.86 -1.04
C ASN A 81 -23.92 -3.71 0.47
N LEU A 82 -23.01 -4.13 1.34
CA LEU A 82 -23.16 -3.98 2.79
C LEU A 82 -23.34 -2.52 3.20
N TYR A 83 -22.54 -1.59 2.67
CA TYR A 83 -22.74 -0.16 2.96
C TYR A 83 -24.06 0.35 2.39
N GLN A 84 -24.45 -0.08 1.19
CA GLN A 84 -25.70 0.34 0.55
C GLN A 84 -26.93 -0.08 1.38
N VAL A 85 -27.00 -1.33 1.84
CA VAL A 85 -28.13 -1.80 2.68
C VAL A 85 -28.15 -1.15 4.06
N ASN A 86 -27.01 -0.61 4.51
CA ASN A 86 -26.89 0.18 5.75
C ASN A 86 -26.97 1.71 5.49
N ASN A 87 -27.59 2.14 4.38
CA ASN A 87 -27.79 3.57 4.05
C ASN A 87 -26.49 4.40 4.04
N PHE A 88 -25.37 3.77 3.66
CA PHE A 88 -24.03 4.38 3.67
C PHE A 88 -23.61 4.94 5.03
N GLN A 89 -24.19 4.44 6.13
CA GLN A 89 -23.73 4.76 7.48
C GLN A 89 -22.30 4.27 7.68
N ARG A 90 -21.55 4.99 8.52
CA ARG A 90 -20.17 4.61 8.85
C ARG A 90 -20.19 3.37 9.73
N LEU A 91 -19.90 2.23 9.13
CA LEU A 91 -19.74 0.96 9.82
C LEU A 91 -18.35 0.87 10.47
N GLU A 92 -18.30 0.16 11.60
CA GLU A 92 -17.04 -0.23 12.22
C GLU A 92 -16.33 -1.25 11.31
N LYS A 93 -15.02 -1.09 11.14
CA LYS A 93 -14.25 -1.79 10.11
C LYS A 93 -13.97 -3.24 10.44
N SER A 94 -13.81 -3.58 11.73
CA SER A 94 -13.71 -4.96 12.19
C SER A 94 -15.03 -5.69 11.96
N ALA A 95 -16.17 -5.06 12.27
CA ALA A 95 -17.49 -5.64 12.05
C ALA A 95 -17.77 -5.94 10.56
N VAL A 96 -17.32 -5.06 9.65
CA VAL A 96 -17.40 -5.34 8.21
C VAL A 96 -16.51 -6.53 7.82
N TYR A 97 -15.30 -6.63 8.38
CA TYR A 97 -14.39 -7.74 8.12
C TYR A 97 -15.00 -9.07 8.60
N ASP A 98 -15.50 -9.10 9.84
CA ASP A 98 -16.10 -10.28 10.46
C ASP A 98 -17.33 -10.74 9.66
N TYR A 99 -18.21 -9.81 9.26
CA TYR A 99 -19.36 -10.12 8.40
C TYR A 99 -18.96 -10.76 7.07
N LEU A 100 -17.91 -10.25 6.43
CA LEU A 100 -17.42 -10.80 5.16
C LEU A 100 -16.81 -12.19 5.35
N GLU A 101 -16.09 -12.40 6.45
CA GLU A 101 -15.50 -13.70 6.78
C GLU A 101 -16.57 -14.74 7.10
N GLU A 102 -17.62 -14.36 7.84
CA GLU A 102 -18.77 -15.22 8.10
C GLU A 102 -19.55 -15.58 6.82
N LYS A 103 -19.72 -14.62 5.90
CA LYS A 103 -20.49 -14.84 4.67
C LYS A 103 -19.74 -15.55 3.56
N LEU A 104 -18.44 -15.30 3.44
CA LEU A 104 -17.63 -15.70 2.27
C LEU A 104 -16.52 -16.69 2.65
N GLY A 105 -16.39 -17.01 3.94
CA GLY A 105 -15.30 -17.82 4.47
C GLY A 105 -14.00 -17.01 4.63
N SER A 106 -12.90 -17.74 4.80
CA SER A 106 -11.58 -17.13 5.06
C SER A 106 -11.20 -16.08 4.01
N LEU A 107 -10.91 -14.87 4.48
CA LEU A 107 -10.56 -13.75 3.62
C LEU A 107 -9.06 -13.72 3.30
N PRO A 108 -8.65 -13.20 2.12
CA PRO A 108 -7.25 -13.16 1.73
C PRO A 108 -6.59 -11.94 2.38
N GLY A 109 -6.08 -12.12 3.60
CA GLY A 109 -5.34 -11.10 4.32
C GLY A 109 -5.81 -10.95 5.75
N THR A 110 -5.16 -10.04 6.48
CA THR A 110 -5.55 -9.75 7.87
C THR A 110 -6.56 -8.62 7.92
N GLU A 111 -7.32 -8.55 9.02
CA GLU A 111 -8.20 -7.42 9.33
C GLU A 111 -7.47 -6.06 9.29
N ARG A 112 -6.17 -6.01 9.64
CA ARG A 112 -5.35 -4.80 9.46
C ARG A 112 -5.19 -4.42 7.97
N SER A 113 -4.98 -5.41 7.10
CA SER A 113 -4.86 -5.18 5.66
C SER A 113 -6.20 -4.75 5.07
N PHE A 114 -7.30 -5.33 5.57
CA PHE A 114 -8.66 -4.93 5.21
C PHE A 114 -8.96 -3.49 5.63
N ARG A 115 -8.69 -3.13 6.89
CA ARG A 115 -8.81 -1.76 7.39
C ARG A 115 -8.04 -0.79 6.53
N ASN A 116 -6.81 -1.12 6.10
CA ASN A 116 -6.07 -0.28 5.17
C ASN A 116 -6.87 -0.13 3.87
N TYR A 117 -7.28 -1.24 3.24
CA TYR A 117 -8.07 -1.24 2.00
C TYR A 117 -9.33 -0.35 2.06
N ILE A 118 -10.14 -0.43 3.12
CA ILE A 118 -11.39 0.35 3.25
C ILE A 118 -11.21 1.73 3.91
N SER A 119 -10.03 2.06 4.43
CA SER A 119 -9.71 3.43 4.89
C SER A 119 -9.37 4.36 3.73
N TYR A 120 -9.20 3.82 2.53
CA TYR A 120 -8.73 4.54 1.35
C TYR A 120 -9.84 5.00 0.43
#